data_AF-A0A2K3JEB6-F1
#
_entry.id   AF-A0A2K3JEB6-F1
#
_cell.length_a   1.000
_cell.length_b   1.000
_cell.length_c   1.000
_cell.angle_alpha   90.00
_cell.angle_beta   90.00
_cell.angle_gamma   90.00
#
_symmetry.space_group_name_H-M   'P 1'
#
loop_
_entity.id
_entity.type
_entity.pdbx_description
1 polymer ?
#
loop_
_entity_poly.entity_id
_entity_poly.type
_entity_poly.pdbx_seq_one_letter_code
_entity_poly.pdbx_strand_id
1 'polypeptide(L)'
;MILNFLVFALTGKIIVFLFQKFPKSKLPFIGKLFLDGGLLEELFSCDLCLGFWIYFGLAFLFDLDLIGVDVPVLSEFITGAITTFVVHIFSVGWNAKFQNLIIE
;
A
#
# COMPACT_ATOMS: atom_id res chain seq x y z
N MET A 1 13.54 -16.10 -3.89
CA MET A 1 12.07 -16.03 -3.79
C MET A 1 11.61 -15.29 -2.54
N ILE A 2 11.86 -15.82 -1.33
CA ILE A 2 11.42 -15.17 -0.06
C ILE A 2 12.04 -13.78 0.16
N LEU A 3 13.33 -13.60 -0.13
CA LEU A 3 14.02 -12.31 0.05
C LEU A 3 13.40 -11.20 -0.82
N ASN A 4 13.09 -11.49 -2.09
CA ASN A 4 12.48 -10.54 -3.01
C ASN A 4 11.09 -10.12 -2.53
N PHE A 5 10.32 -11.08 -2.02
CA PHE A 5 8.99 -10.81 -1.45
C PHE A 5 9.07 -9.93 -0.18
N LEU A 6 10.06 -10.18 0.67
CA LEU A 6 10.33 -9.35 1.85
C LEU A 6 10.71 -7.92 1.47
N VAL A 7 11.60 -7.75 0.50
CA VAL A 7 12.00 -6.43 -0.02
C VAL A 7 10.80 -5.71 -0.64
N PHE A 8 9.99 -6.42 -1.41
CA PHE A 8 8.75 -5.90 -1.99
C PHE A 8 7.77 -5.41 -0.92
N ALA A 9 7.50 -6.24 0.10
CA ALA A 9 6.60 -5.91 1.20
C ALA A 9 7.08 -4.70 2.01
N LEU A 10 8.38 -4.65 2.33
CA LEU A 10 8.96 -3.53 3.08
C LEU A 10 8.96 -2.25 2.26
N THR A 11 9.35 -2.31 0.99
CA THR A 11 9.39 -1.16 0.09
C THR A 11 7.99 -0.58 -0.09
N GLY A 12 6.98 -1.42 -0.33
CA GLY A 12 5.59 -0.98 -0.41
C GLY A 12 5.12 -0.31 0.88
N LYS A 13 5.42 -0.87 2.07
CA LYS A 13 5.00 -0.25 3.34
C LYS A 13 5.70 1.09 3.61
N ILE A 14 6.97 1.22 3.24
CA ILE A 14 7.70 2.50 3.34
C ILE A 14 7.06 3.54 2.42
N ILE A 15 6.72 3.18 1.19
CA ILE A 15 6.06 4.08 0.24
C ILE A 15 4.68 4.49 0.76
N VAL A 16 3.86 3.53 1.21
CA VAL A 16 2.55 3.81 1.83
C VAL A 16 2.70 4.80 2.99
N PHE A 17 3.65 4.54 3.89
CA PHE A 17 3.91 5.39 5.04
C PHE A 17 4.38 6.80 4.64
N LEU A 18 5.25 6.92 3.63
CA LEU A 18 5.70 8.21 3.10
C LEU A 18 4.52 9.00 2.53
N PHE A 19 3.69 8.37 1.70
CA PHE A 19 2.52 9.02 1.11
C PHE A 19 1.48 9.44 2.17
N GLN A 20 1.29 8.67 3.23
CA GLN A 20 0.44 9.03 4.36
C GLN A 20 1.03 10.15 5.22
N LYS A 21 2.36 10.16 5.43
CA LYS A 21 3.05 11.13 6.28
C LYS A 21 3.28 12.48 5.60
N PHE A 22 3.23 12.52 4.26
CA PHE A 22 3.21 13.75 3.47
C PHE A 22 1.81 14.02 2.87
N PRO A 23 0.77 14.24 3.69
CA PRO A 23 -0.52 14.65 3.16
C PRO A 23 -0.36 16.05 2.54
N LYS A 24 -0.67 16.11 1.23
CA LYS A 24 -0.77 17.18 0.21
C LYS A 24 -0.78 18.69 0.57
N SER A 25 -0.61 19.12 1.81
CA SER A 25 -0.54 20.53 2.21
C SER A 25 0.67 21.31 1.70
N LYS A 26 1.69 20.66 1.10
CA LYS A 26 2.93 21.32 0.65
C LYS A 26 3.27 21.21 -0.84
N LEU A 27 2.42 20.61 -1.68
CA LEU A 27 2.70 20.49 -3.13
C LEU A 27 1.66 21.28 -3.96
N PRO A 28 1.89 22.59 -4.18
CA PRO A 28 0.93 23.47 -4.86
C PRO A 28 0.67 23.08 -6.33
N PHE A 29 1.58 22.33 -6.95
CA PHE A 29 1.48 21.93 -8.37
C PHE A 29 0.55 20.72 -8.61
N ILE A 30 0.39 19.85 -7.62
CA ILE A 30 -0.40 18.62 -7.71
C ILE A 30 -1.82 18.84 -7.17
N GLY A 31 -2.02 19.86 -6.32
CA GLY A 31 -3.33 20.17 -5.73
C GLY A 31 -4.46 20.36 -6.74
N LYS A 32 -4.21 21.06 -7.85
CA LYS A 32 -5.28 21.40 -8.83
C LYS A 32 -5.76 20.24 -9.70
N LEU A 33 -4.92 19.25 -10.00
CA LEU A 33 -5.32 18.10 -10.82
C LEU A 33 -6.05 17.02 -9.99
N PHE A 34 -5.89 17.07 -8.66
CA PHE A 34 -6.32 16.02 -7.74
C PHE A 34 -7.41 16.46 -6.73
N LEU A 35 -7.81 17.74 -6.71
CA LEU A 35 -8.84 18.29 -5.80
C LEU A 35 -10.29 18.09 -6.28
N ASP A 36 -10.52 17.85 -7.57
CA ASP A 36 -11.90 17.75 -8.13
C ASP A 36 -12.52 16.34 -8.05
N GLY A 37 -11.79 15.32 -7.56
CA GLY A 37 -12.28 13.95 -7.46
C GLY A 37 -12.27 13.44 -6.02
N GLY A 38 -13.42 13.40 -5.34
CA GLY A 38 -13.56 12.90 -3.97
C GLY A 38 -13.00 11.48 -3.73
N LEU A 39 -12.90 10.67 -4.79
CA LEU A 39 -12.27 9.34 -4.77
C LEU A 39 -10.80 9.37 -4.31
N LEU A 40 -10.05 10.44 -4.60
CA LEU A 40 -8.62 10.50 -4.26
C LEU A 40 -8.37 10.93 -2.82
N GLU A 41 -9.21 11.78 -2.24
CA GLU A 41 -9.09 12.13 -0.82
C GLU A 41 -9.33 10.90 0.07
N GLU A 42 -10.32 10.09 -0.30
CA GLU A 42 -10.62 8.80 0.33
C GLU A 42 -9.50 7.75 0.10
N LEU A 43 -8.87 7.79 -1.08
CA LEU A 43 -7.71 6.94 -1.38
C LEU A 43 -6.51 7.24 -0.50
N PHE A 44 -6.23 8.52 -0.21
CA PHE A 44 -5.10 8.93 0.63
C PHE A 44 -5.37 8.77 2.13
N SER A 45 -6.64 8.77 2.55
CA SER A 45 -7.02 8.55 3.94
C SER A 45 -7.03 7.07 4.34
N CYS A 46 -7.21 6.16 3.38
CA CYS A 46 -7.26 4.72 3.61
C CYS A 46 -5.93 4.01 3.31
N ASP A 47 -5.26 3.46 4.35
CA ASP A 47 -4.03 2.65 4.22
C ASP A 47 -4.22 1.46 3.26
N LEU A 48 -5.40 0.85 3.26
CA LEU A 48 -5.74 -0.27 2.40
C LEU A 48 -5.88 0.15 0.93
N CYS A 49 -6.56 1.25 0.65
CA CYS A 49 -6.78 1.72 -0.72
C CYS A 49 -5.48 2.23 -1.33
N LEU A 50 -4.73 3.05 -0.60
CA LEU A 50 -3.42 3.54 -1.04
C LEU A 50 -2.43 2.39 -1.21
N GLY A 51 -2.42 1.46 -0.25
CA GLY A 51 -1.62 0.25 -0.30
C GLY A 51 -1.91 -0.57 -1.55
N PHE A 52 -3.17 -0.79 -1.90
CA PHE A 52 -3.57 -1.57 -3.06
C PHE A 52 -2.90 -1.05 -4.34
N TRP A 53 -3.00 0.26 -4.60
CA TRP A 53 -2.41 0.87 -5.78
C TRP A 53 -0.87 0.83 -5.79
N ILE A 54 -0.25 1.01 -4.63
CA ILE A 54 1.21 0.94 -4.50
C ILE A 54 1.69 -0.49 -4.74
N TYR A 55 1.12 -1.48 -4.07
CA TYR A 55 1.52 -2.88 -4.23
C TYR A 55 1.17 -3.43 -5.60
N PHE A 56 0.06 -3.01 -6.21
CA PHE A 56 -0.26 -3.33 -7.60
C PHE A 56 0.80 -2.77 -8.56
N GLY A 57 1.15 -1.49 -8.42
CA GLY A 57 2.19 -0.87 -9.24
C GLY A 57 3.57 -1.50 -9.05
N LEU A 58 3.94 -1.84 -7.81
CA LEU A 58 5.17 -2.58 -7.56
C LEU A 58 5.11 -4.01 -8.11
N ALA A 59 3.96 -4.69 -8.04
CA ALA A 59 3.83 -6.07 -8.54
C ALA A 59 4.01 -6.10 -10.05
N PHE A 60 3.45 -5.12 -10.75
CA PHE A 60 3.66 -4.90 -12.18
C PHE A 60 5.11 -4.54 -12.52
N LEU A 61 5.78 -3.71 -11.71
CA LEU A 61 7.18 -3.32 -11.97
C LEU A 61 8.17 -4.48 -11.77
N PHE A 62 7.90 -5.35 -10.80
CA PHE A 62 8.76 -6.48 -10.45
C PHE A 62 8.35 -7.80 -11.11
N ASP A 63 7.30 -7.79 -11.94
CA ASP A 63 6.74 -8.96 -12.63
C ASP A 63 6.50 -10.12 -11.65
N LEU A 64 5.91 -9.78 -10.49
CA LEU A 64 5.74 -10.69 -9.37
C LEU A 64 4.45 -11.50 -9.53
N ASP A 65 4.61 -12.71 -10.04
CA ASP A 65 3.51 -13.64 -10.26
C ASP A 65 3.42 -14.68 -9.13
N LEU A 66 2.51 -14.46 -8.16
CA LEU A 66 2.29 -15.41 -7.04
C LEU A 66 1.43 -16.62 -7.43
N ILE A 67 0.59 -16.48 -8.46
CA ILE A 67 -0.46 -17.45 -8.79
C ILE A 67 -0.05 -18.31 -9.99
N GLY A 68 0.96 -17.90 -10.77
CA GLY A 68 1.46 -18.64 -11.91
C GLY A 68 0.42 -18.71 -13.04
N VAL A 69 -0.39 -17.66 -13.15
CA VAL A 69 -1.41 -17.52 -14.19
C VAL A 69 -0.81 -16.60 -15.25
N ASP A 70 -0.74 -17.06 -16.50
CA ASP A 70 -0.15 -16.38 -17.67
C ASP A 70 -0.87 -15.07 -18.10
N VAL A 71 -1.70 -14.47 -17.22
CA VAL A 71 -2.38 -13.21 -17.46
C VAL A 71 -1.74 -12.12 -16.59
N PRO A 72 -0.73 -11.41 -17.12
CA PRO A 72 0.17 -10.48 -16.39
C PRO A 72 -0.48 -9.12 -16.09
N VAL A 73 -1.79 -9.12 -15.87
CA VAL A 73 -2.49 -7.97 -15.27
C VAL A 73 -3.36 -8.45 -14.12
N LEU A 74 -3.93 -9.66 -14.27
CA LEU A 74 -4.81 -10.24 -13.27
C LEU A 74 -4.01 -10.85 -12.12
N SER A 75 -2.85 -11.46 -12.40
CA SER A 75 -2.01 -12.07 -11.37
C SER A 75 -1.39 -11.01 -10.43
N GLU A 76 -0.96 -9.87 -10.97
CA GLU A 76 -0.40 -8.73 -10.22
C GLU A 76 -1.50 -7.99 -9.46
N PHE A 77 -2.70 -7.91 -10.02
CA PHE A 77 -3.87 -7.34 -9.33
C PHE A 77 -4.20 -8.13 -8.08
N ILE A 78 -4.29 -9.45 -8.19
CA ILE A 78 -4.58 -10.33 -7.05
C ILE A 78 -3.41 -10.32 -6.07
N THR A 79 -2.17 -10.37 -6.57
CA THR A 79 -0.96 -10.28 -5.75
C THR A 79 -0.94 -9.00 -4.92
N GLY A 80 -1.16 -7.84 -5.56
CA GLY A 80 -1.23 -6.55 -4.90
C GLY A 80 -2.36 -6.47 -3.87
N ALA A 81 -3.54 -7.03 -4.16
CA ALA A 81 -4.66 -7.09 -3.23
C ALA A 81 -4.34 -7.92 -1.99
N ILE A 82 -3.81 -9.14 -2.17
CA ILE A 82 -3.45 -10.04 -1.08
C ILE A 82 -2.35 -9.43 -0.23
N THR A 83 -1.28 -8.92 -0.84
CA THR A 83 -0.13 -8.36 -0.11
C THR A 83 -0.54 -7.15 0.71
N THR A 84 -1.36 -6.27 0.14
CA THR A 84 -1.90 -5.10 0.85
C THR A 84 -2.72 -5.53 2.05
N PHE A 85 -3.63 -6.49 1.86
CA PHE A 85 -4.50 -6.97 2.92
C PHE A 85 -3.71 -7.60 4.08
N VAL A 86 -2.72 -8.45 3.77
CA VAL A 86 -1.85 -9.08 4.76
C VAL A 86 -1.04 -8.05 5.53
N VAL A 87 -0.40 -7.11 4.82
CA VAL A 87 0.40 -6.05 5.46
C VAL A 87 -0.47 -5.14 6.32
N HIS A 88 -1.69 -4.84 5.89
CA HIS A 88 -2.63 -4.02 6.65
C HIS A 88 -3.09 -4.70 7.93
N ILE A 89 -3.54 -5.96 7.86
CA ILE A 89 -3.92 -6.74 9.05
C ILE A 89 -2.75 -6.82 10.03
N PHE A 90 -1.54 -7.07 9.52
CA PHE A 90 -0.35 -7.13 10.37
C PHE A 90 -0.08 -5.78 11.06
N SER A 91 -0.24 -4.67 10.33
CA SER A 91 -0.10 -3.32 10.87
C SER A 91 -1.14 -3.01 11.95
N VAL A 92 -2.40 -3.40 11.74
CA VAL A 92 -3.49 -3.22 12.72
C VAL A 92 -3.24 -4.09 13.95
N GLY A 93 -2.87 -5.36 13.76
CA GLY A 93 -2.55 -6.28 14.85
C GLY A 93 -1.35 -5.82 15.67
N TRP A 94 -0.32 -5.27 15.01
CA TRP A 94 0.83 -4.68 15.69
C TRP A 94 0.43 -3.48 16.54
N ASN A 95 -0.33 -2.54 15.96
CA ASN A 95 -0.81 -1.37 16.71
C ASN A 95 -1.70 -1.77 17.88
N ALA A 96 -2.62 -2.72 17.70
CA ALA A 96 -3.49 -3.22 18.77
C ALA A 96 -2.71 -3.88 19.92
N LYS A 97 -1.61 -4.58 19.62
CA LYS A 97 -0.78 -5.28 20.60
C LYS A 97 0.18 -4.34 21.34
N PHE A 98 0.75 -3.37 20.65
CA PHE A 98 1.84 -2.54 21.20
C PHE A 98 1.41 -1.12 21.62
N GLN A 99 0.29 -0.57 21.12
CA GLN A 99 -0.21 0.73 21.58
C GLN A 99 -1.09 0.66 22.84
N ASN A 100 -1.61 -0.52 23.19
CA ASN A 100 -2.40 -0.70 24.43
C ASN A 100 -1.54 -1.00 25.67
N LEU A 101 -0.21 -1.02 25.55
CA LEU A 101 0.71 -1.10 26.71
C LEU A 101 1.01 0.29 27.28
N ILE A 102 -0.02 1.10 27.48
CA ILE A 102 0.09 2.27 28.37
C ILE A 102 -0.08 1.71 29.79
N ILE A 103 1.08 1.56 30.42
CA ILE A 103 1.39 1.28 31.82
C ILE A 103 0.27 1.73 32.78
N GLU A 104 -0.35 0.79 33.48
CA GLU A 104 -0.90 1.01 34.84
C GLU A 104 0.23 0.91 35.88
#